data_AF-A0A953U3Q5-F1
#
_entry.id   AF-A0A953U3Q5-F1
#
_cell.length_a   1.000
_cell.length_b   1.000
_cell.length_c   1.000
_cell.angle_alpha   90.00
_cell.angle_beta   90.00
_cell.angle_gamma   90.00
#
_symmetry.space_group_name_H-M   'P 1'
#
loop_
_entity.id
_entity.type
_entity.pdbx_description
1 polymer ?
#
loop_
_entity_poly.entity_id
_entity_poly.type
_entity_poly.pdbx_seq_one_letter_code
_entity_poly.pdbx_strand_id
1 'polypeptide(L)'
;VQTFRPGQTTQVFPCQLSASNPLVAAFGGTDCSPGSPGEAVFPRGLVVPGDKGISNGLTQTYFRAFAPRIGLAWSPNWRDGFLAKLTGGPDKTSIRAGWGLFYNPIEQLVLEQFSAEPPFGGSYASPTPPLFNTPFETQDGTITPNPFHGVLNPPRGQAVDWSRFRPILLYGQFQPDMRTQYSAQYNLTIQRQFLNDLMVQIGYVGTQGHRLLATHDLNYSSPQTCLDINQVLGDGTCSPFSEDMQFDIPAGAIPAGFTFHLPYGSVPTIVGPNANPVTLVGLRPYSSPFCEPTTGAGCPPDGVPVFTSIFAEDTIANSSYNSFQAMVEKRFSRGLTFQAAYTWSKSFDNASSFESLLNPLCFRCSRSLSLFDARHRLVFNYEWLLPVPRREGWRGKLINGWTLSGITTFQSGFPVRITSNDDTELMNSFDFEMPGEPDLIGKFRQLNPRGPGHLAFDPSVFASPALGTIGNSARTLCCGPGIDNFDVSLMKDSALTERTRLQFRVEFFNAVNHAQFMSPDGNTTDGGDFGRVKQARDSREVQLALKLIF
;
A
#
# COMPACT_ATOMS: atom_id res chain seq x y z
N VAL A 1 2.08 24.42 2.99
CA VAL A 1 1.78 23.55 1.83
C VAL A 1 2.31 24.20 0.59
N GLN A 2 3.09 23.43 -0.15
CA GLN A 2 3.93 23.81 -1.27
C GLN A 2 3.76 22.72 -2.32
N THR A 3 4.27 22.95 -3.52
CA THR A 3 4.21 21.97 -4.58
C THR A 3 5.43 22.09 -5.50
N PHE A 4 5.79 21.01 -6.15
CA PHE A 4 6.82 20.93 -7.18
C PHE A 4 6.27 21.26 -8.58
N ARG A 5 6.87 22.24 -9.23
CA ARG A 5 6.60 22.65 -10.61
C ARG A 5 7.95 22.78 -11.33
N PRO A 6 8.38 21.76 -12.09
CA PRO A 6 9.67 21.75 -12.74
C PRO A 6 10.01 23.08 -13.41
N GLY A 7 11.21 23.59 -13.12
CA GLY A 7 11.74 24.81 -13.72
C GLY A 7 11.17 26.14 -13.18
N GLN A 8 10.15 26.13 -12.31
CA GLN A 8 9.59 27.35 -11.69
C GLN A 8 10.33 27.73 -10.41
N THR A 9 10.26 28.99 -10.02
CA THR A 9 10.93 29.51 -8.82
C THR A 9 9.90 30.24 -7.96
N THR A 10 9.95 30.03 -6.65
CA THR A 10 9.11 30.83 -5.75
C THR A 10 9.55 32.30 -5.75
N GLN A 11 8.56 33.19 -5.84
CA GLN A 11 8.69 34.65 -5.66
C GLN A 11 8.19 35.08 -4.27
N VAL A 12 7.46 34.21 -3.58
CA VAL A 12 6.95 34.46 -2.23
C VAL A 12 8.06 34.37 -1.18
N PHE A 13 9.04 33.50 -1.37
CA PHE A 13 10.15 33.29 -0.43
C PHE A 13 11.51 33.50 -1.13
N PRO A 14 12.04 34.75 -1.15
CA PRO A 14 13.36 35.00 -1.73
C PRO A 14 14.46 34.21 -1.00
N CYS A 15 15.56 33.94 -1.68
CA CYS A 15 16.68 33.18 -1.11
C CYS A 15 17.73 34.11 -0.52
N GLN A 16 18.17 33.80 0.70
CA GLN A 16 19.37 34.41 1.25
C GLN A 16 20.04 33.44 2.23
N LEU A 17 21.32 33.16 2.02
CA LEU A 17 22.12 32.39 2.96
C LEU A 17 22.33 33.18 4.26
N SER A 18 22.34 32.47 5.39
CA SER A 18 22.83 33.06 6.64
C SER A 18 24.27 33.53 6.46
N ALA A 19 24.63 34.69 7.02
CA ALA A 19 26.00 35.20 6.95
C ALA A 19 27.05 34.23 7.56
N SER A 20 26.61 33.37 8.49
CA SER A 20 27.44 32.33 9.11
C SER A 20 27.53 31.03 8.29
N ASN A 21 26.83 30.95 7.15
CA ASN A 21 26.77 29.74 6.35
C ASN A 21 28.12 29.50 5.66
N PRO A 22 28.73 28.30 5.77
CA PRO A 22 30.05 28.02 5.21
C PRO A 22 30.10 28.21 3.69
N LEU A 23 28.96 28.09 3.00
CA LEU A 23 28.86 28.27 1.55
C LEU A 23 29.01 29.73 1.10
N VAL A 24 28.83 30.70 2.00
CA VAL A 24 29.01 32.14 1.69
C VAL A 24 30.44 32.41 1.19
N ALA A 25 31.44 31.73 1.75
CA ALA A 25 32.82 31.86 1.31
C ALA A 25 33.03 31.30 -0.10
N ALA A 26 32.32 30.22 -0.46
CA ALA A 26 32.41 29.59 -1.78
C ALA A 26 31.69 30.43 -2.86
N PHE A 27 30.55 31.02 -2.54
CA PHE A 27 29.75 31.82 -3.48
C PHE A 27 30.15 33.31 -3.52
N GLY A 28 30.96 33.78 -2.57
CA GLY A 28 31.38 35.18 -2.48
C GLY A 28 30.26 36.14 -2.02
N GLY A 29 29.17 35.62 -1.46
CA GLY A 29 28.04 36.42 -1.01
C GLY A 29 26.92 35.59 -0.38
N THR A 30 25.92 36.27 0.16
CA THR A 30 24.74 35.64 0.78
C THR A 30 23.56 35.48 -0.20
N ASP A 31 23.65 36.08 -1.38
CA ASP A 31 22.59 35.97 -2.38
C ASP A 31 22.63 34.57 -3.01
N CYS A 32 21.51 33.87 -2.88
CA CYS A 32 21.28 32.56 -3.48
C CYS A 32 20.01 32.56 -4.36
N SER A 33 19.57 33.74 -4.78
CA SER A 33 18.47 33.87 -5.73
C SER A 33 18.86 33.33 -7.12
N PRO A 34 17.89 32.95 -7.97
CA PRO A 34 18.18 32.53 -9.34
C PRO A 34 19.00 33.59 -10.09
N GLY A 35 20.11 33.19 -10.72
CA GLY A 35 21.04 34.08 -11.43
C GLY A 35 22.16 34.68 -10.56
N SER A 36 22.21 34.36 -9.26
CA SER A 36 23.33 34.68 -8.38
C SER A 36 24.31 33.50 -8.29
N PRO A 37 25.58 33.70 -7.86
CA PRO A 37 26.51 32.59 -7.64
C PRO A 37 26.02 31.53 -6.65
N GLY A 38 25.15 31.89 -5.70
CA GLY A 38 24.56 30.97 -4.73
C GLY A 38 23.34 30.20 -5.22
N GLU A 39 22.94 30.34 -6.49
CA GLU A 39 21.75 29.66 -7.04
C GLU A 39 21.81 28.12 -6.95
N ALA A 40 23.02 27.57 -6.79
CA ALA A 40 23.27 26.14 -6.63
C ALA A 40 22.46 25.51 -5.49
N VAL A 41 22.09 26.27 -4.45
CA VAL A 41 21.28 25.77 -3.33
C VAL A 41 19.80 26.13 -3.42
N PHE A 42 19.39 26.86 -4.46
CA PHE A 42 18.02 27.33 -4.62
C PHE A 42 17.11 26.21 -5.14
N PRO A 43 15.94 25.97 -4.51
CA PRO A 43 15.05 24.88 -4.87
C PRO A 43 14.18 25.22 -6.09
N ARG A 44 14.79 25.35 -7.28
CA ARG A 44 14.04 25.53 -8.53
C ARG A 44 13.17 24.30 -8.77
N GLY A 45 11.87 24.53 -8.77
CA GLY A 45 10.86 23.49 -8.73
C GLY A 45 9.90 23.71 -7.58
N LEU A 46 10.37 24.14 -6.41
CA LEU A 46 9.53 24.31 -5.24
C LEU A 46 8.79 25.66 -5.28
N VAL A 47 7.47 25.62 -5.25
CA VAL A 47 6.59 26.79 -5.29
C VAL A 47 5.47 26.70 -4.26
N VAL A 48 4.91 27.85 -3.89
CA VAL A 48 3.89 27.98 -2.83
C VAL A 48 2.66 28.77 -3.30
N PRO A 49 1.52 28.66 -2.60
CA PRO A 49 0.36 29.52 -2.83
C PRO A 49 0.69 31.01 -2.79
N GLY A 50 0.49 31.71 -3.91
CA GLY A 50 0.90 33.10 -4.12
C GLY A 50 1.91 33.26 -5.25
N ASP A 51 2.63 32.18 -5.59
CA ASP A 51 3.41 32.14 -6.82
C ASP A 51 2.51 32.11 -8.06
N LYS A 52 3.02 32.68 -9.17
CA LYS A 52 2.24 32.83 -10.40
C LYS A 52 1.76 31.47 -10.92
N GLY A 53 0.45 31.32 -11.05
CA GLY A 53 -0.18 30.09 -11.57
C GLY A 53 -0.38 28.99 -10.53
N ILE A 54 -0.07 29.25 -9.25
CA ILE A 54 -0.27 28.31 -8.16
C ILE A 54 -1.57 28.61 -7.42
N SER A 55 -2.46 27.62 -7.40
CA SER A 55 -3.74 27.63 -6.68
C SER A 55 -3.52 27.79 -5.17
N ASN A 56 -4.44 28.50 -4.49
CA ASN A 56 -4.45 28.55 -3.03
C ASN A 56 -4.63 27.18 -2.37
N GLY A 57 -5.24 26.23 -3.08
CA GLY A 57 -5.39 24.83 -2.67
C GLY A 57 -4.37 23.88 -3.28
N LEU A 58 -3.31 24.39 -3.94
CA LEU A 58 -2.27 23.67 -4.72
C LEU A 58 -2.76 22.88 -5.94
N THR A 59 -3.91 22.25 -5.82
CA THR A 59 -4.65 21.56 -6.89
C THR A 59 -5.90 22.36 -7.27
N GLN A 60 -6.53 22.01 -8.39
CA GLN A 60 -7.75 22.64 -8.87
C GLN A 60 -9.00 21.94 -8.32
N THR A 61 -9.96 22.72 -7.83
CA THR A 61 -11.25 22.17 -7.40
C THR A 61 -12.04 21.63 -8.59
N TYR A 62 -12.38 20.33 -8.54
CA TYR A 62 -13.19 19.67 -9.56
C TYR A 62 -14.69 19.80 -9.28
N PHE A 63 -15.38 20.63 -10.06
CA PHE A 63 -16.81 20.93 -9.87
C PHE A 63 -17.78 20.03 -10.67
N ARG A 64 -17.28 19.03 -11.42
CA ARG A 64 -18.10 18.21 -12.33
C ARG A 64 -18.37 16.79 -11.81
N ALA A 65 -18.39 16.62 -10.48
CA ALA A 65 -18.60 15.33 -9.83
C ALA A 65 -20.08 14.91 -9.78
N PHE A 66 -20.67 14.58 -10.94
CA PHE A 66 -22.03 14.03 -10.99
C PHE A 66 -22.02 12.55 -10.59
N ALA A 67 -22.85 12.17 -9.62
CA ALA A 67 -22.86 10.85 -8.98
C ALA A 67 -24.23 10.13 -9.13
N PRO A 68 -24.60 9.68 -10.34
CA PRO A 68 -25.89 9.05 -10.57
C PRO A 68 -26.01 7.71 -9.86
N ARG A 69 -27.24 7.36 -9.47
CA ARG A 69 -27.58 6.07 -8.86
C ARG A 69 -28.92 5.62 -9.38
N ILE A 70 -29.02 4.33 -9.71
CA ILE A 70 -30.26 3.69 -10.13
C ILE A 70 -30.39 2.36 -9.41
N GLY A 71 -31.61 2.04 -9.01
CA GLY A 71 -31.96 0.79 -8.36
C GLY A 71 -33.26 0.24 -8.92
N LEU A 72 -33.34 -1.07 -9.01
CA LEU A 72 -34.53 -1.83 -9.39
C LEU A 72 -34.81 -2.86 -8.30
N ALA A 73 -36.06 -2.93 -7.86
CA ALA A 73 -36.56 -4.01 -7.03
C ALA A 73 -37.83 -4.57 -7.67
N TRP A 74 -37.86 -5.88 -7.88
CA TRP A 74 -38.95 -6.55 -8.56
C TRP A 74 -39.26 -7.90 -7.93
N SER A 75 -40.54 -8.15 -7.69
CA SER A 75 -41.06 -9.46 -7.29
C SER A 75 -41.89 -9.99 -8.46
N PRO A 76 -41.44 -11.05 -9.16
CA PRO A 76 -42.23 -11.64 -10.23
C PRO A 76 -43.53 -12.26 -9.72
N ASN A 77 -44.63 -12.01 -10.42
CA ASN A 77 -45.98 -12.45 -10.03
C ASN A 77 -46.57 -13.54 -10.95
N TRP A 78 -45.72 -14.25 -11.70
CA TRP A 78 -46.16 -15.32 -12.60
C TRP A 78 -46.83 -16.45 -11.83
N ARG A 79 -48.02 -16.85 -12.29
CA ARG A 79 -48.86 -17.86 -11.63
C ARG A 79 -48.68 -19.26 -12.22
N ASP A 80 -48.47 -19.35 -13.54
CA ASP A 80 -48.40 -20.62 -14.27
C ASP A 80 -47.20 -20.64 -15.26
N GLY A 81 -46.90 -21.83 -15.78
CA GLY A 81 -45.84 -22.04 -16.78
C GLY A 81 -44.43 -22.20 -16.21
N PHE A 82 -43.43 -22.20 -17.08
CA PHE A 82 -42.02 -22.42 -16.71
C PHE A 82 -41.49 -21.35 -15.75
N LEU A 83 -41.82 -20.08 -15.99
CA LEU A 83 -41.36 -18.96 -15.16
C LEU A 83 -41.91 -19.03 -13.73
N ALA A 84 -43.17 -19.43 -13.55
CA ALA A 84 -43.74 -19.66 -12.21
C ALA A 84 -43.03 -20.79 -11.46
N LYS A 85 -42.62 -21.86 -12.16
CA LYS A 85 -41.81 -22.95 -11.56
C LYS A 85 -40.41 -22.46 -11.14
N LEU A 86 -39.80 -21.60 -11.96
CA LEU A 86 -38.49 -21.00 -11.68
C LEU A 86 -38.53 -20.03 -10.49
N THR A 87 -39.59 -19.22 -10.36
CA THR A 87 -39.71 -18.23 -9.26
C THR A 87 -40.44 -18.75 -8.03
N GLY A 88 -41.10 -19.90 -8.12
CA GLY A 88 -41.92 -20.45 -7.04
C GLY A 88 -43.31 -19.82 -6.91
N GLY A 89 -43.75 -19.04 -7.90
CA GLY A 89 -45.03 -18.32 -7.89
C GLY A 89 -44.92 -16.90 -7.32
N PRO A 90 -46.07 -16.22 -7.15
CA PRO A 90 -46.13 -14.86 -6.61
C PRO A 90 -45.49 -14.77 -5.22
N ASP A 91 -44.75 -13.69 -4.98
CA ASP A 91 -44.16 -13.32 -3.68
C ASP A 91 -43.10 -14.28 -3.13
N LYS A 92 -42.64 -15.26 -3.93
CA LYS A 92 -41.60 -16.22 -3.54
C LYS A 92 -40.20 -15.85 -3.99
N THR A 93 -40.07 -14.99 -4.98
CA THR A 93 -38.78 -14.51 -5.48
C THR A 93 -38.74 -12.99 -5.48
N SER A 94 -37.64 -12.42 -5.00
CA SER A 94 -37.34 -11.00 -5.15
C SER A 94 -36.01 -10.81 -5.86
N ILE A 95 -36.00 -9.95 -6.87
CA ILE A 95 -34.82 -9.57 -7.65
C ILE A 95 -34.52 -8.11 -7.34
N ARG A 96 -33.28 -7.82 -6.97
CA ARG A 96 -32.81 -6.45 -6.72
C ARG A 96 -31.55 -6.21 -7.50
N ALA A 97 -31.48 -5.10 -8.21
CA ALA A 97 -30.29 -4.68 -8.92
C ALA A 97 -30.02 -3.21 -8.63
N GLY A 98 -28.74 -2.84 -8.62
CA GLY A 98 -28.33 -1.46 -8.41
C GLY A 98 -27.06 -1.14 -9.16
N TRP A 99 -26.95 0.09 -9.61
CA TRP A 99 -25.72 0.67 -10.13
C TRP A 99 -25.59 2.11 -9.61
N GLY A 100 -24.39 2.52 -9.25
CA GLY A 100 -24.15 3.89 -8.83
C GLY A 100 -22.69 4.30 -8.95
N LEU A 101 -22.49 5.60 -9.08
CA LEU A 101 -21.19 6.24 -8.99
C LEU A 101 -21.02 6.88 -7.60
N PHE A 102 -19.86 6.69 -6.99
CA PHE A 102 -19.55 7.18 -5.65
C PHE A 102 -18.17 7.85 -5.68
N TYR A 103 -18.11 9.11 -5.30
CA TYR A 103 -16.84 9.82 -5.15
C TYR A 103 -16.32 9.65 -3.73
N ASN A 104 -15.00 9.47 -3.61
CA ASN A 104 -14.32 9.44 -2.33
C ASN A 104 -13.48 10.73 -2.20
N PRO A 105 -13.68 11.54 -1.14
CA PRO A 105 -12.73 12.61 -0.86
C PRO A 105 -11.36 12.02 -0.53
N ILE A 106 -10.31 12.81 -0.74
CA ILE A 106 -8.98 12.47 -0.24
C ILE A 106 -8.99 12.63 1.28
N GLU A 107 -8.42 11.66 1.99
CA GLU A 107 -8.38 11.67 3.45
C GLU A 107 -7.54 12.84 3.96
N GLN A 108 -8.01 13.50 5.01
CA GLN A 108 -7.30 14.63 5.61
C GLN A 108 -5.94 14.21 6.16
N LEU A 109 -5.79 12.97 6.65
CA LEU A 109 -4.50 12.44 7.11
C LEU A 109 -3.44 12.52 6.02
N VAL A 110 -3.78 12.12 4.79
CA VAL A 110 -2.89 12.21 3.63
C VAL A 110 -2.51 13.68 3.40
N LEU A 111 -3.46 14.61 3.49
CA LEU A 111 -3.16 16.05 3.34
C LEU A 111 -2.26 16.62 4.45
N GLU A 112 -2.33 16.09 5.67
CA GLU A 112 -1.60 16.57 6.84
C GLU A 112 -0.16 16.05 6.92
N GLN A 113 0.12 14.86 6.39
CA GLN A 113 1.47 14.27 6.33
C GLN A 113 2.49 15.19 5.64
N PHE A 114 2.02 16.13 4.81
CA PHE A 114 2.83 16.99 3.94
C PHE A 114 2.92 18.44 4.45
N SER A 115 2.49 18.68 5.69
CA SER A 115 2.49 20.03 6.28
C SER A 115 3.87 20.49 6.76
N ALA A 116 4.83 19.57 6.92
CA ALA A 116 6.13 19.81 7.55
C ALA A 116 7.32 19.90 6.56
N GLU A 117 7.10 20.33 5.31
CA GLU A 117 8.19 20.51 4.34
C GLU A 117 8.64 21.99 4.20
N PRO A 118 9.81 22.23 3.57
CA PRO A 118 10.41 23.56 3.48
C PRO A 118 9.51 24.60 2.79
N PRO A 119 9.56 25.88 3.22
CA PRO A 119 10.35 26.41 4.31
C PRO A 119 9.61 26.37 5.66
N PHE A 120 8.49 25.64 5.74
CA PHE A 120 7.58 25.59 6.89
C PHE A 120 7.96 24.53 7.94
N GLY A 121 8.88 23.65 7.57
CA GLY A 121 9.37 22.54 8.37
C GLY A 121 10.50 21.80 7.66
N GLY A 122 10.96 20.71 8.26
CA GLY A 122 11.87 19.76 7.63
C GLY A 122 11.70 18.37 8.23
N SER A 123 12.29 17.39 7.56
CA SER A 123 12.27 15.99 7.99
C SER A 123 13.69 15.46 8.15
N TYR A 124 13.88 14.57 9.11
CA TYR A 124 15.17 13.99 9.47
C TYR A 124 14.95 12.51 9.64
N ALA A 125 15.58 11.73 8.77
CA ALA A 125 15.67 10.30 8.91
C ALA A 125 16.94 9.99 9.69
N SER A 126 16.79 9.42 10.89
CA SER A 126 17.93 8.93 11.66
C SER A 126 18.47 7.65 11.01
N PRO A 127 19.78 7.53 10.76
CA PRO A 127 20.37 6.33 10.14
C PRO A 127 20.30 5.10 11.04
N THR A 128 20.21 5.29 12.36
CA THR A 128 19.96 4.23 13.34
C THR A 128 18.79 4.62 14.26
N PRO A 129 18.07 3.65 14.86
CA PRO A 129 16.92 3.95 15.71
C PRO A 129 17.28 4.92 16.85
N PRO A 130 16.62 6.09 16.92
CA PRO A 130 16.85 7.05 18.00
C PRO A 130 16.16 6.60 19.29
N LEU A 131 16.61 7.16 20.42
CA LEU A 131 15.94 7.03 21.69
C LEU A 131 14.72 7.98 21.74
N PHE A 132 13.58 7.49 22.20
CA PHE A 132 12.35 8.30 22.22
C PHE A 132 12.46 9.53 23.14
N ASN A 133 13.17 9.41 24.26
CA ASN A 133 13.41 10.49 25.21
C ASN A 133 14.51 11.47 24.77
N THR A 134 15.43 11.01 23.92
CA THR A 134 16.53 11.81 23.34
C THR A 134 16.56 11.59 21.82
N PRO A 135 15.65 12.24 21.06
CA PRO A 135 15.37 11.89 19.65
C PRO A 135 16.53 12.14 18.67
N PHE A 136 17.61 12.77 19.10
CA PHE A 136 18.82 12.96 18.32
C PHE A 136 20.02 12.16 18.86
N GLU A 137 19.77 11.27 19.82
CA GLU A 137 20.70 10.28 20.33
C GLU A 137 20.23 8.90 19.89
N THR A 138 21.09 8.19 19.18
CA THR A 138 20.81 6.85 18.67
C THR A 138 21.07 5.79 19.74
N GLN A 139 20.50 4.59 19.56
CA GLN A 139 20.70 3.49 20.52
C GLN A 139 22.16 3.05 20.68
N ASP A 140 23.03 3.37 19.72
CA ASP A 140 24.48 3.16 19.80
C ASP A 140 25.25 4.30 20.51
N GLY A 141 24.54 5.34 20.98
CA GLY A 141 25.08 6.49 21.69
C GLY A 141 25.55 7.64 20.80
N THR A 142 25.34 7.57 19.47
CA THR A 142 25.70 8.67 18.56
C THR A 142 24.75 9.84 18.75
N ILE A 143 25.30 11.03 19.02
CA ILE A 143 24.52 12.26 19.15
C ILE A 143 24.64 13.04 17.85
N THR A 144 23.49 13.26 17.20
CA THR A 144 23.35 14.15 16.06
C THR A 144 22.84 15.51 16.55
N PRO A 145 23.39 16.65 16.09
CA PRO A 145 22.78 17.94 16.39
C PRO A 145 21.34 17.97 15.85
N ASN A 146 20.41 18.57 16.60
CA ASN A 146 19.06 18.80 16.08
C ASN A 146 19.16 19.63 14.78
N PRO A 147 18.81 19.05 13.61
CA PRO A 147 18.96 19.74 12.33
C PRO A 147 17.90 20.85 12.18
N PHE A 148 16.83 20.78 12.96
CA PHE A 148 15.77 21.76 12.99
C PHE A 148 16.08 22.78 14.06
N HIS A 149 16.52 23.97 13.64
CA HIS A 149 16.63 25.12 14.55
C HIS A 149 15.21 25.68 14.87
N GLY A 150 14.28 24.82 15.28
CA GLY A 150 12.85 25.09 15.44
C GLY A 150 12.01 24.83 14.18
N VAL A 151 10.68 24.83 14.32
CA VAL A 151 9.74 24.89 13.18
C VAL A 151 9.88 26.27 12.55
N LEU A 152 10.44 26.32 11.34
CA LEU A 152 10.62 27.55 10.59
C LEU A 152 9.29 27.87 9.92
N ASN A 153 8.67 29.02 10.19
CA ASN A 153 7.47 29.46 9.48
C ASN A 153 7.67 30.92 9.05
N PRO A 154 8.54 31.17 8.05
CA PRO A 154 8.89 32.52 7.66
C PRO A 154 7.64 33.26 7.14
N PRO A 155 7.43 34.52 7.56
CA PRO A 155 6.53 35.44 6.90
C PRO A 155 6.77 35.51 5.38
N ARG A 156 5.69 35.64 4.61
CA ARG A 156 5.79 35.86 3.16
C ARG A 156 6.66 37.06 2.84
N GLY A 157 7.52 36.94 1.84
CA GLY A 157 8.48 37.96 1.42
C GLY A 157 9.77 38.01 2.26
N GLN A 158 9.85 37.27 3.37
CA GLN A 158 11.08 37.16 4.14
C GLN A 158 12.04 36.18 3.45
N ALA A 159 13.32 36.54 3.42
CA ALA A 159 14.35 35.70 2.84
C ALA A 159 14.57 34.42 3.67
N VAL A 160 14.82 33.32 2.96
CA VAL A 160 15.02 31.98 3.53
C VAL A 160 16.39 31.45 3.12
N ASP A 161 17.12 30.89 4.10
CA ASP A 161 18.33 30.12 3.82
C ASP A 161 17.95 28.70 3.41
N TRP A 162 17.77 28.51 2.10
CA TRP A 162 17.34 27.24 1.52
C TRP A 162 18.38 26.12 1.65
N SER A 163 19.66 26.45 1.87
CA SER A 163 20.70 25.45 2.00
C SER A 163 20.51 24.53 3.21
N ARG A 164 19.76 24.99 4.22
CA ARG A 164 19.48 24.27 5.47
C ARG A 164 18.48 23.11 5.31
N PHE A 165 17.80 23.03 4.18
CA PHE A 165 16.82 21.99 3.90
C PHE A 165 17.32 20.94 2.91
N ARG A 166 18.56 21.08 2.42
CA ARG A 166 19.12 20.17 1.43
C ARG A 166 19.71 18.89 2.05
N PRO A 167 19.57 17.72 1.40
CA PRO A 167 18.73 17.51 0.23
C PRO A 167 17.24 17.57 0.60
N ILE A 168 16.46 18.30 -0.19
CA ILE A 168 15.02 18.45 0.06
C ILE A 168 14.34 17.17 -0.40
N LEU A 169 13.76 16.46 0.56
CA LEU A 169 12.78 15.43 0.33
C LEU A 169 11.39 16.07 0.35
N LEU A 170 10.67 15.96 -0.77
CA LEU A 170 9.27 16.39 -0.85
C LEU A 170 8.36 15.20 -0.65
N TYR A 171 7.48 15.33 0.34
CA TYR A 171 6.43 14.41 0.71
C TYR A 171 5.10 14.96 0.18
N GLY A 172 4.47 14.23 -0.73
CA GLY A 172 3.05 14.41 -1.03
C GLY A 172 2.78 15.55 -1.97
N GLN A 173 3.59 15.57 -3.00
CA GLN A 173 3.46 16.48 -4.09
C GLN A 173 2.15 16.24 -4.84
N PHE A 174 1.19 17.16 -4.72
CA PHE A 174 -0.08 17.07 -5.45
C PHE A 174 0.04 17.52 -6.90
N GLN A 175 -0.47 16.68 -7.80
CA GLN A 175 -0.60 17.04 -9.20
C GLN A 175 -1.63 18.17 -9.39
N PRO A 176 -1.32 19.17 -10.24
CA PRO A 176 -2.18 20.35 -10.40
C PRO A 176 -3.56 20.04 -10.95
N ASP A 177 -3.69 18.98 -11.75
CA ASP A 177 -4.91 18.54 -12.44
C ASP A 177 -5.51 17.25 -11.86
N MET A 178 -5.14 16.93 -10.61
CA MET A 178 -5.68 15.80 -9.85
C MET A 178 -7.22 15.82 -9.85
N ARG A 179 -7.83 14.66 -10.03
CA ARG A 179 -9.30 14.54 -10.11
C ARG A 179 -9.83 13.68 -8.98
N THR A 180 -11.01 14.01 -8.49
CA THR A 180 -11.64 13.26 -7.40
C THR A 180 -11.74 11.77 -7.73
N GLN A 181 -11.27 10.94 -6.81
CA GLN A 181 -11.37 9.49 -6.87
C GLN A 181 -12.84 9.07 -6.92
N TYR A 182 -13.15 8.01 -7.68
CA TYR A 182 -14.51 7.48 -7.70
C TYR A 182 -14.56 5.98 -7.90
N SER A 183 -15.66 5.38 -7.48
CA SER A 183 -15.98 3.97 -7.72
C SER A 183 -17.34 3.84 -8.40
N ALA A 184 -17.40 2.99 -9.42
CA ALA A 184 -18.65 2.50 -9.98
C ALA A 184 -18.98 1.17 -9.30
N GLN A 185 -20.08 1.14 -8.55
CA GLN A 185 -20.53 -0.05 -7.84
C GLN A 185 -21.79 -0.60 -8.49
N TYR A 186 -21.87 -1.91 -8.62
CA TYR A 186 -23.04 -2.59 -9.14
C TYR A 186 -23.31 -3.88 -8.40
N ASN A 187 -24.59 -4.20 -8.27
CA ASN A 187 -25.02 -5.46 -7.70
C ASN A 187 -26.26 -6.00 -8.43
N LEU A 188 -26.40 -7.31 -8.39
CA LEU A 188 -27.60 -8.04 -8.74
C LEU A 188 -27.79 -9.12 -7.68
N THR A 189 -28.95 -9.17 -7.05
CA THR A 189 -29.31 -10.19 -6.06
C THR A 189 -30.65 -10.81 -6.41
N ILE A 190 -30.73 -12.12 -6.27
CA ILE A 190 -31.94 -12.91 -6.46
C ILE A 190 -32.14 -13.72 -5.19
N GLN A 191 -33.26 -13.48 -4.52
CA GLN A 191 -33.63 -14.16 -3.30
C GLN A 191 -34.89 -14.97 -3.55
N ARG A 192 -34.89 -16.25 -3.17
CA ARG A 192 -36.01 -17.15 -3.35
C ARG A 192 -36.32 -17.92 -2.06
N GLN A 193 -37.57 -17.87 -1.65
CA GLN A 193 -38.11 -18.74 -0.62
C GLN A 193 -38.43 -20.11 -1.24
N PHE A 194 -37.82 -21.18 -0.72
CA PHE A 194 -38.04 -22.56 -1.15
C PHE A 194 -39.04 -23.29 -0.25
N LEU A 195 -38.92 -23.08 1.06
CA LEU A 195 -39.84 -23.59 2.08
C LEU A 195 -40.27 -22.43 2.99
N ASN A 196 -41.26 -22.65 3.85
CA ASN A 196 -41.71 -21.62 4.80
C ASN A 196 -40.59 -21.15 5.74
N ASP A 197 -39.57 -21.97 5.94
CA ASP A 197 -38.41 -21.75 6.79
C ASP A 197 -37.06 -21.81 6.04
N LEU A 198 -37.04 -21.95 4.71
CA LEU A 198 -35.81 -22.06 3.90
C LEU A 198 -35.78 -21.03 2.77
N MET A 199 -34.70 -20.26 2.71
CA MET A 199 -34.45 -19.24 1.71
C MET A 199 -33.05 -19.40 1.12
N VAL A 200 -32.93 -19.18 -0.19
CA VAL A 200 -31.63 -19.08 -0.86
C VAL A 200 -31.53 -17.72 -1.53
N GLN A 201 -30.36 -17.11 -1.41
CA GLN A 201 -29.99 -15.89 -2.11
C GLN A 201 -28.74 -16.14 -2.93
N ILE A 202 -28.74 -15.68 -4.17
CA ILE A 202 -27.54 -15.57 -4.99
C ILE A 202 -27.34 -14.11 -5.38
N GLY A 203 -26.09 -13.71 -5.52
CA GLY A 203 -25.73 -12.34 -5.78
C GLY A 203 -24.47 -12.23 -6.62
N TYR A 204 -24.41 -11.18 -7.42
CA TYR A 204 -23.19 -10.69 -8.03
C TYR A 204 -22.97 -9.26 -7.52
N VAL A 205 -21.77 -8.98 -7.05
CA VAL A 205 -21.35 -7.65 -6.59
C VAL A 205 -20.06 -7.32 -7.31
N GLY A 206 -19.98 -6.13 -7.90
CA GLY A 206 -18.74 -5.64 -8.48
C GLY A 206 -18.52 -4.17 -8.18
N THR A 207 -17.25 -3.80 -8.19
CA THR A 207 -16.79 -2.44 -7.93
C THR A 207 -15.61 -2.17 -8.84
N GLN A 208 -15.64 -1.02 -9.51
CA GLN A 208 -14.55 -0.53 -10.34
C GLN A 208 -14.10 0.80 -9.76
N GLY A 209 -12.91 0.83 -9.17
CA GLY A 209 -12.27 2.04 -8.69
C GLY A 209 -11.50 2.70 -9.82
N HIS A 210 -11.70 3.99 -10.00
CA HIS A 210 -11.06 4.78 -11.04
C HIS A 210 -10.47 6.05 -10.46
N ARG A 211 -9.30 6.42 -11.00
CA ARG A 211 -8.56 7.59 -10.54
C ARG A 211 -8.33 7.53 -9.03
N LEU A 212 -8.04 6.33 -8.53
CA LEU A 212 -7.69 6.14 -7.13
C LEU A 212 -6.35 6.81 -6.87
N LEU A 213 -6.22 7.33 -5.66
CA LEU A 213 -4.97 7.90 -5.19
C LEU A 213 -3.90 6.80 -5.15
N ALA A 214 -2.73 7.11 -5.67
CA ALA A 214 -1.55 6.27 -5.59
C ALA A 214 -0.31 7.13 -5.76
N THR A 215 0.80 6.56 -5.31
CA THR A 215 2.06 7.26 -5.21
C THR A 215 2.99 6.89 -6.35
N HIS A 216 3.80 7.86 -6.75
CA HIS A 216 4.95 7.64 -7.61
C HIS A 216 6.04 8.67 -7.31
N ASP A 217 7.29 8.34 -7.62
CA ASP A 217 8.38 9.31 -7.56
C ASP A 217 8.43 10.11 -8.87
N LEU A 218 8.42 11.45 -8.78
CA LEU A 218 8.64 12.33 -9.93
C LEU A 218 10.13 12.53 -10.24
N ASN A 219 10.98 12.22 -9.28
CA ASN A 219 12.43 12.42 -9.35
C ASN A 219 13.17 11.10 -9.13
N TYR A 220 12.70 10.00 -9.72
CA TYR A 220 13.43 8.75 -9.73
C TYR A 220 14.78 8.93 -10.44
N SER A 221 15.81 8.19 -10.02
CA SER A 221 17.13 8.26 -10.65
C SER A 221 17.15 7.59 -12.02
N SER A 222 18.12 7.99 -12.85
CA SER A 222 18.44 7.33 -14.12
C SER A 222 19.38 6.15 -13.86
N PRO A 223 18.91 4.89 -13.97
CA PRO A 223 19.77 3.72 -13.71
C PRO A 223 20.94 3.66 -14.69
N GLN A 224 20.70 4.07 -15.95
CA GLN A 224 21.72 4.08 -16.99
C GLN A 224 22.91 4.96 -16.63
N THR A 225 22.68 6.10 -15.95
CA THR A 225 23.77 6.98 -15.52
C THR A 225 24.69 6.28 -14.52
N CYS A 226 24.13 5.57 -13.55
CA CYS A 226 24.90 4.80 -12.57
C CYS A 226 25.68 3.66 -13.23
N LEU A 227 25.07 2.96 -14.20
CA LEU A 227 25.76 1.94 -15.00
C LEU A 227 26.92 2.52 -15.82
N ASP A 228 26.73 3.68 -16.45
CA ASP A 228 27.78 4.37 -17.19
C ASP A 228 28.93 4.82 -16.27
N ILE A 229 28.62 5.28 -15.05
CA ILE A 229 29.63 5.61 -14.02
C ILE A 229 30.49 4.39 -13.70
N ASN A 230 29.88 3.22 -13.46
CA ASN A 230 30.61 1.98 -13.17
C ASN A 230 31.51 1.57 -14.34
N GLN A 231 31.04 1.72 -15.58
CA GLN A 231 31.84 1.39 -16.76
C GLN A 231 33.03 2.34 -16.97
N VAL A 232 32.87 3.62 -16.61
CA VAL A 232 33.89 4.66 -16.80
C VAL A 232 34.90 4.71 -15.65
N LEU A 233 34.44 4.62 -14.40
CA LEU A 233 35.26 4.82 -13.20
C LEU A 233 35.64 3.51 -12.49
N GLY A 234 34.97 2.41 -12.82
CA GLY A 234 35.20 1.08 -12.25
C GLY A 234 33.98 0.54 -11.51
N ASP A 235 33.82 -0.79 -11.55
CA ASP A 235 32.68 -1.49 -10.95
C ASP A 235 32.55 -1.18 -9.45
N GLY A 236 31.32 -0.89 -9.02
CA GLY A 236 30.99 -0.58 -7.62
C GLY A 236 31.22 0.88 -7.22
N THR A 237 31.61 1.76 -8.16
CA THR A 237 31.71 3.21 -7.89
C THR A 237 30.31 3.80 -7.61
N CYS A 238 29.32 3.41 -8.41
CA CYS A 238 27.91 3.70 -8.17
C CYS A 238 27.17 2.39 -7.84
N SER A 239 26.44 2.38 -6.72
CA SER A 239 25.82 1.19 -6.16
C SER A 239 24.38 1.50 -5.71
N PRO A 240 23.59 0.48 -5.29
CA PRO A 240 22.31 0.76 -4.67
C PRO A 240 22.40 1.82 -3.57
N PHE A 241 21.38 2.66 -3.45
CA PHE A 241 21.28 3.79 -2.51
C PHE A 241 22.28 4.94 -2.75
N SER A 242 22.96 4.97 -3.90
CA SER A 242 23.95 6.01 -4.23
C SER A 242 23.40 7.17 -5.08
N GLU A 243 22.08 7.23 -5.30
CA GLU A 243 21.46 8.17 -6.23
C GLU A 243 21.59 9.64 -5.81
N ASP A 244 21.77 9.90 -4.52
CA ASP A 244 21.89 11.25 -3.98
C ASP A 244 23.35 11.65 -3.67
N MET A 245 24.33 10.84 -4.11
CA MET A 245 25.76 11.12 -3.94
C MET A 245 26.32 12.01 -5.06
N GLN A 246 27.49 12.61 -4.81
CA GLN A 246 28.29 13.26 -5.84
C GLN A 246 29.19 12.26 -6.56
N PHE A 247 29.33 12.41 -7.88
CA PHE A 247 30.27 11.69 -8.72
C PHE A 247 31.08 12.65 -9.59
N ASP A 248 32.40 12.50 -9.58
CA ASP A 248 33.32 13.28 -10.41
C ASP A 248 33.99 12.39 -11.45
N ILE A 249 33.76 12.69 -12.72
CA ILE A 249 34.34 11.97 -13.85
C ILE A 249 35.48 12.83 -14.41
N PRO A 250 36.75 12.40 -14.32
CA PRO A 250 37.88 13.18 -14.80
C PRO A 250 37.81 13.46 -16.30
N ALA A 251 38.50 14.52 -16.74
CA ALA A 251 38.67 14.81 -18.17
C ALA A 251 39.33 13.61 -18.87
N GLY A 252 38.78 13.21 -20.02
CA GLY A 252 39.23 12.08 -20.82
C GLY A 252 38.92 10.70 -20.24
N ALA A 253 38.23 10.59 -19.09
CA ALA A 253 37.88 9.31 -18.49
C ALA A 253 36.83 8.55 -19.31
N ILE A 254 35.90 9.26 -19.96
CA ILE A 254 34.87 8.63 -20.80
C ILE A 254 35.54 8.05 -22.06
N PRO A 255 35.48 6.74 -22.33
CA PRO A 255 36.19 6.14 -23.46
C PRO A 255 35.74 6.69 -24.82
N ALA A 256 36.66 6.69 -25.80
CA ALA A 256 36.36 7.16 -27.16
C ALA A 256 35.20 6.37 -27.79
N GLY A 257 34.16 7.08 -28.25
CA GLY A 257 32.97 6.48 -28.85
C GLY A 257 31.95 5.90 -27.85
N PHE A 258 32.21 5.98 -26.54
CA PHE A 258 31.23 5.65 -25.51
C PHE A 258 30.26 6.82 -25.30
N THR A 259 28.95 6.53 -25.23
CA THR A 259 27.92 7.52 -24.94
C THR A 259 27.54 7.45 -23.46
N PHE A 260 27.96 8.44 -22.70
CA PHE A 260 27.61 8.62 -21.29
C PHE A 260 26.30 9.39 -21.14
N HIS A 261 25.36 8.88 -20.36
CA HIS A 261 24.04 9.49 -20.15
C HIS A 261 24.02 10.35 -18.90
N LEU A 262 23.76 11.64 -19.08
CA LEU A 262 23.63 12.57 -17.98
C LEU A 262 22.21 12.48 -17.38
N PRO A 263 22.09 12.52 -16.04
CA PRO A 263 20.80 12.43 -15.37
C PRO A 263 19.99 13.74 -15.49
N TYR A 264 20.67 14.88 -15.75
CA TYR A 264 20.12 16.22 -15.92
C TYR A 264 21.12 17.13 -16.65
N GLY A 265 20.74 18.39 -16.86
CA GLY A 265 21.55 19.43 -17.51
C GLY A 265 21.01 19.83 -18.88
N SER A 266 21.69 20.76 -19.54
CA SER A 266 21.33 21.20 -20.89
C SER A 266 21.70 20.17 -21.98
N VAL A 267 22.68 19.32 -21.67
CA VAL A 267 23.17 18.26 -22.52
C VAL A 267 22.74 16.90 -21.94
N PRO A 268 21.99 16.06 -22.67
CA PRO A 268 21.51 14.78 -22.13
C PRO A 268 22.54 13.65 -22.20
N THR A 269 23.56 13.77 -23.07
CA THR A 269 24.59 12.74 -23.25
C THR A 269 25.94 13.35 -23.63
N ILE A 270 27.03 12.69 -23.24
CA ILE A 270 28.40 13.05 -23.63
C ILE A 270 29.00 11.88 -24.38
N VAL A 271 29.53 12.13 -25.58
CA VAL A 271 30.31 11.12 -26.32
C VAL A 271 31.77 11.30 -25.97
N GLY A 272 32.40 10.24 -25.48
CA GLY A 272 33.80 10.27 -25.08
C GLY A 272 34.77 10.41 -26.27
N PRO A 273 35.97 10.95 -26.03
CA PRO A 273 36.47 11.42 -24.74
C PRO A 273 35.91 12.79 -24.35
N ASN A 274 35.52 12.94 -23.08
CA ASN A 274 35.10 14.23 -22.54
C ASN A 274 36.31 15.17 -22.41
N ALA A 275 36.21 16.38 -22.98
CA ALA A 275 37.29 17.35 -22.94
C ALA A 275 37.52 17.94 -21.53
N ASN A 276 36.43 18.12 -20.77
CA ASN A 276 36.44 18.68 -19.41
C ASN A 276 35.94 17.63 -18.40
N PRO A 277 36.28 17.77 -17.10
CA PRO A 277 35.67 16.96 -16.06
C PRO A 277 34.15 17.12 -16.03
N VAL A 278 33.45 16.06 -15.62
CA VAL A 278 31.99 16.08 -15.44
C VAL A 278 31.70 15.88 -13.95
N THR A 279 30.96 16.81 -13.35
CA THR A 279 30.54 16.73 -11.94
C THR A 279 29.04 16.50 -11.87
N LEU A 280 28.63 15.42 -11.22
CA LEU A 280 27.25 15.07 -10.97
C LEU A 280 27.00 15.20 -9.46
N VAL A 281 26.12 16.11 -9.05
CA VAL A 281 25.64 16.22 -7.67
C VAL A 281 24.22 15.62 -7.60
N GLY A 282 24.18 14.32 -7.29
CA GLY A 282 23.01 13.46 -7.42
C GLY A 282 22.80 12.93 -8.85
N LEU A 283 21.98 11.90 -8.98
CA LEU A 283 21.70 11.14 -10.21
C LEU A 283 20.22 11.21 -10.64
N ARG A 284 19.44 12.13 -10.06
CA ARG A 284 18.03 12.32 -10.40
C ARG A 284 17.83 13.58 -11.26
N PRO A 285 16.83 13.63 -12.16
CA PRO A 285 16.60 14.76 -13.06
C PRO A 285 16.53 16.14 -12.40
N TYR A 286 16.09 16.19 -11.14
CA TYR A 286 15.96 17.40 -10.35
C TYR A 286 16.89 17.44 -9.15
N SER A 287 17.90 16.56 -9.05
CA SER A 287 18.85 16.57 -7.93
C SER A 287 19.48 17.94 -7.74
N SER A 288 20.01 18.53 -8.80
CA SER A 288 20.65 19.85 -8.76
C SER A 288 20.21 20.69 -9.98
N PRO A 289 19.04 21.36 -9.94
CA PRO A 289 18.39 21.95 -11.12
C PRO A 289 19.15 23.06 -11.85
N PHE A 290 20.16 23.65 -11.20
CA PHE A 290 21.04 24.67 -11.79
C PHE A 290 22.44 24.13 -12.13
N CYS A 291 22.76 22.90 -11.74
CA CYS A 291 24.05 22.30 -12.04
C CYS A 291 24.12 21.95 -13.53
N GLU A 292 25.11 22.50 -14.22
CA GLU A 292 25.50 22.10 -15.56
C GLU A 292 26.70 21.13 -15.47
N PRO A 293 26.48 19.81 -15.62
CA PRO A 293 27.48 18.80 -15.28
C PRO A 293 28.80 18.94 -16.03
N THR A 294 28.77 19.44 -17.27
CA THR A 294 29.93 19.53 -18.16
C THR A 294 30.88 20.69 -17.83
N THR A 295 30.42 21.65 -17.02
CA THR A 295 31.18 22.84 -16.64
C THR A 295 31.34 23.00 -15.13
N GLY A 296 30.52 22.30 -14.33
CA GLY A 296 30.43 22.48 -12.88
C GLY A 296 29.72 23.77 -12.47
N ALA A 297 29.28 24.60 -13.43
CA ALA A 297 28.59 25.84 -13.14
C ALA A 297 27.23 25.56 -12.46
N GLY A 298 26.93 26.30 -11.38
CA GLY A 298 25.69 26.15 -10.63
C GLY A 298 25.56 24.85 -9.83
N CYS A 299 26.61 24.02 -9.76
CA CYS A 299 26.62 22.81 -8.95
C CYS A 299 26.90 23.13 -7.48
N PRO A 300 26.21 22.49 -6.52
CA PRO A 300 26.51 22.67 -5.10
C PRO A 300 27.96 22.27 -4.77
N PRO A 301 28.80 23.17 -4.24
CA PRO A 301 30.22 22.89 -4.00
C PRO A 301 30.45 21.97 -2.79
N ASP A 302 29.42 21.73 -1.98
CA ASP A 302 29.41 20.77 -0.88
C ASP A 302 29.01 19.35 -1.29
N GLY A 303 28.66 19.15 -2.57
CA GLY A 303 28.24 17.85 -3.10
C GLY A 303 26.90 17.34 -2.58
N VAL A 304 26.12 18.21 -1.94
CA VAL A 304 24.78 17.89 -1.45
C VAL A 304 23.75 18.33 -2.49
N PRO A 305 22.94 17.42 -3.06
CA PRO A 305 21.93 17.80 -4.03
C PRO A 305 20.86 18.70 -3.39
N VAL A 306 20.17 19.47 -4.24
CA VAL A 306 19.04 20.31 -3.83
C VAL A 306 17.81 19.47 -3.51
N PHE A 307 17.50 18.47 -4.33
CA PHE A 307 16.41 17.53 -4.10
C PHE A 307 16.91 16.07 -4.09
N THR A 308 16.29 15.25 -3.25
CA THR A 308 16.33 13.77 -3.37
C THR A 308 15.07 13.31 -4.13
N SER A 309 14.43 12.19 -3.77
CA SER A 309 13.14 11.76 -4.33
C SER A 309 12.05 12.83 -4.12
N ILE A 310 11.14 12.93 -5.08
CA ILE A 310 9.97 13.82 -5.02
C ILE A 310 8.73 12.94 -5.07
N PHE A 311 8.25 12.61 -3.88
CA PHE A 311 7.11 11.72 -3.70
C PHE A 311 5.81 12.45 -4.06
N ALA A 312 5.15 12.00 -5.13
CA ALA A 312 3.93 12.59 -5.64
C ALA A 312 2.70 11.71 -5.45
N GLU A 313 1.63 12.38 -5.06
CA GLU A 313 0.31 11.80 -4.90
C GLU A 313 -0.55 12.17 -6.10
N ASP A 314 -1.04 11.16 -6.81
CA ASP A 314 -1.84 11.34 -8.00
C ASP A 314 -2.99 10.33 -8.10
N THR A 315 -4.00 10.71 -8.86
CA THR A 315 -5.25 9.99 -9.06
C THR A 315 -5.16 9.13 -10.32
N ILE A 316 -4.19 8.22 -10.32
CA ILE A 316 -3.77 7.41 -11.49
C ILE A 316 -4.06 5.91 -11.35
N ALA A 317 -4.30 5.42 -10.13
CA ALA A 317 -4.56 4.01 -9.89
C ALA A 317 -6.01 3.60 -10.24
N ASN A 318 -6.20 2.31 -10.49
CA ASN A 318 -7.50 1.73 -10.73
C ASN A 318 -7.64 0.40 -9.99
N SER A 319 -8.85 0.05 -9.57
CA SER A 319 -9.13 -1.25 -8.97
C SER A 319 -10.36 -1.89 -9.62
N SER A 320 -10.41 -3.21 -9.58
CA SER A 320 -11.55 -3.99 -10.07
C SER A 320 -11.80 -5.15 -9.12
N TYR A 321 -12.98 -5.17 -8.52
CA TYR A 321 -13.47 -6.23 -7.66
C TYR A 321 -14.72 -6.84 -8.29
N ASN A 322 -14.78 -8.16 -8.38
CA ASN A 322 -15.98 -8.90 -8.79
C ASN A 322 -16.19 -10.08 -7.86
N SER A 323 -17.44 -10.29 -7.45
CA SER A 323 -17.81 -11.31 -6.49
C SER A 323 -19.11 -11.98 -6.86
N PHE A 324 -19.09 -13.31 -6.83
CA PHE A 324 -20.28 -14.12 -6.68
C PHE A 324 -20.52 -14.37 -5.19
N GLN A 325 -21.77 -14.29 -4.75
CA GLN A 325 -22.19 -14.54 -3.39
C GLN A 325 -23.38 -15.48 -3.39
N ALA A 326 -23.37 -16.50 -2.55
CA ALA A 326 -24.47 -17.41 -2.33
C ALA A 326 -24.73 -17.54 -0.84
N MET A 327 -26.00 -17.51 -0.46
CA MET A 327 -26.41 -17.66 0.93
C MET A 327 -27.61 -18.59 1.01
N VAL A 328 -27.58 -19.51 1.96
CA VAL A 328 -28.71 -20.34 2.34
C VAL A 328 -29.03 -20.05 3.79
N GLU A 329 -30.29 -19.70 4.06
CA GLU A 329 -30.79 -19.46 5.40
C GLU A 329 -31.93 -20.41 5.70
N LYS A 330 -31.79 -21.17 6.78
CA LYS A 330 -32.88 -21.93 7.38
C LYS A 330 -33.25 -21.31 8.71
N ARG A 331 -34.46 -20.79 8.81
CA ARG A 331 -35.06 -20.32 10.07
C ARG A 331 -35.30 -21.48 11.03
N PHE A 332 -35.34 -21.18 12.32
CA PHE A 332 -35.55 -22.18 13.36
C PHE A 332 -36.85 -22.95 13.13
N SER A 333 -36.71 -24.23 12.85
CA SER A 333 -37.81 -25.18 12.73
C SER A 333 -37.28 -26.58 13.02
N ARG A 334 -38.10 -27.43 13.65
CA ARG A 334 -37.72 -28.81 14.00
C ARG A 334 -36.37 -28.92 14.74
N GLY A 335 -36.06 -27.93 15.58
CA GLY A 335 -34.85 -27.88 16.40
C GLY A 335 -33.59 -27.37 15.70
N LEU A 336 -33.64 -26.98 14.42
CA LEU A 336 -32.46 -26.56 13.67
C LEU A 336 -32.65 -25.15 13.07
N THR A 337 -31.64 -24.30 13.23
CA THR A 337 -31.45 -23.07 12.48
C THR A 337 -30.02 -23.04 11.93
N PHE A 338 -29.84 -22.56 10.71
CA PHE A 338 -28.50 -22.38 10.16
C PHE A 338 -28.48 -21.31 9.07
N GLN A 339 -27.28 -20.81 8.82
CA GLN A 339 -26.97 -19.97 7.68
C GLN A 339 -25.62 -20.38 7.12
N ALA A 340 -25.55 -20.58 5.80
CA ALA A 340 -24.33 -20.79 5.05
C ALA A 340 -24.15 -19.64 4.07
N ALA A 341 -23.02 -18.96 4.11
CA ALA A 341 -22.66 -17.88 3.19
C ALA A 341 -21.35 -18.21 2.48
N TYR A 342 -21.37 -18.22 1.15
CA TYR A 342 -20.24 -18.47 0.29
C TYR A 342 -19.98 -17.26 -0.61
N THR A 343 -18.72 -16.83 -0.63
CA THR A 343 -18.24 -15.75 -1.49
C THR A 343 -17.10 -16.29 -2.35
N TRP A 344 -17.24 -16.13 -3.65
CA TRP A 344 -16.13 -16.26 -4.60
C TRP A 344 -15.82 -14.88 -5.13
N SER A 345 -14.59 -14.40 -4.95
CA SER A 345 -14.22 -13.05 -5.34
C SER A 345 -12.89 -12.97 -6.08
N LYS A 346 -12.74 -11.95 -6.92
CA LYS A 346 -11.49 -11.64 -7.59
C LYS A 346 -11.27 -10.13 -7.59
N SER A 347 -10.17 -9.70 -7.02
CA SER A 347 -9.76 -8.31 -6.89
C SER A 347 -8.41 -8.05 -7.54
N PHE A 348 -8.34 -6.98 -8.34
CA PHE A 348 -7.09 -6.46 -8.90
C PHE A 348 -6.98 -4.97 -8.61
N ASP A 349 -5.76 -4.52 -8.33
CA ASP A 349 -5.43 -3.11 -8.15
C ASP A 349 -4.03 -2.81 -8.69
N ASN A 350 -3.71 -1.53 -8.86
CA ASN A 350 -2.33 -1.09 -9.11
C ASN A 350 -1.50 -1.09 -7.81
N ALA A 351 -2.18 -0.84 -6.70
CA ALA A 351 -1.64 -0.67 -5.36
C ALA A 351 -2.76 -1.04 -4.36
N SER A 352 -2.41 -1.72 -3.27
CA SER A 352 -3.41 -2.12 -2.24
C SER A 352 -3.47 -1.15 -1.06
N SER A 353 -2.58 -0.15 -1.04
CA SER A 353 -2.57 1.01 -0.14
C SER A 353 -2.17 2.24 -0.97
N PHE A 354 -2.38 3.45 -0.44
CA PHE A 354 -1.78 4.64 -1.06
C PHE A 354 -0.26 4.65 -0.86
N GLU A 355 0.25 4.02 0.21
CA GLU A 355 1.69 3.87 0.55
C GLU A 355 2.44 2.87 -0.35
N SER A 356 1.81 2.37 -1.41
CA SER A 356 2.43 1.46 -2.36
C SER A 356 2.90 2.24 -3.59
N LEU A 357 4.20 2.48 -3.70
CA LEU A 357 4.78 3.14 -4.87
C LEU A 357 4.45 2.36 -6.16
N LEU A 358 3.90 3.06 -7.14
CA LEU A 358 3.74 2.52 -8.47
C LEU A 358 5.08 2.54 -9.21
N ASN A 359 5.26 1.57 -10.11
CA ASN A 359 6.42 1.53 -11.00
C ASN A 359 6.45 2.82 -11.83
N PRO A 360 7.46 3.69 -11.66
CA PRO A 360 7.47 5.01 -12.30
C PRO A 360 7.69 4.94 -13.82
N LEU A 361 8.24 3.84 -14.33
CA LEU A 361 8.40 3.59 -15.76
C LEU A 361 7.09 3.10 -16.40
N CYS A 362 6.22 2.45 -15.63
CA CYS A 362 4.95 1.92 -16.10
C CYS A 362 3.93 1.72 -14.96
N PHE A 363 3.11 2.73 -14.69
CA PHE A 363 2.06 2.65 -13.64
C PHE A 363 1.08 1.48 -13.84
N ARG A 364 0.82 1.09 -15.09
CA ARG A 364 -0.07 -0.04 -15.41
C ARG A 364 0.56 -1.39 -15.10
N CYS A 365 1.88 -1.48 -15.09
CA CYS A 365 2.63 -2.71 -14.85
C CYS A 365 2.55 -3.15 -13.38
N SER A 366 2.32 -2.23 -12.44
CA SER A 366 2.04 -2.55 -11.03
C SER A 366 0.71 -3.29 -10.81
N ARG A 367 -0.16 -3.39 -11.85
CA ARG A 367 -1.47 -4.01 -11.72
C ARG A 367 -1.37 -5.51 -11.46
N SER A 368 -1.85 -5.93 -10.29
CA SER A 368 -1.73 -7.29 -9.77
C SER A 368 -2.94 -7.65 -8.90
N LEU A 369 -2.96 -8.86 -8.32
CA LEU A 369 -4.04 -9.23 -7.39
C LEU A 369 -3.98 -8.33 -6.15
N SER A 370 -5.13 -7.89 -5.66
CA SER A 370 -5.16 -7.12 -4.41
C SER A 370 -4.68 -7.98 -3.24
N LEU A 371 -3.96 -7.38 -2.29
CA LEU A 371 -3.51 -8.09 -1.07
C LEU A 371 -4.67 -8.62 -0.21
N PHE A 372 -5.88 -8.07 -0.40
CA PHE A 372 -7.11 -8.50 0.27
C PHE A 372 -8.00 -9.39 -0.62
N ASP A 373 -7.48 -9.99 -1.70
CA ASP A 373 -8.22 -10.94 -2.54
C ASP A 373 -8.51 -12.25 -1.78
N ALA A 374 -9.65 -12.30 -1.10
CA ALA A 374 -10.19 -13.54 -0.55
C ALA A 374 -10.92 -14.32 -1.66
N ARG A 375 -10.18 -15.15 -2.39
CA ARG A 375 -10.70 -15.88 -3.56
C ARG A 375 -11.93 -16.74 -3.24
N HIS A 376 -11.87 -17.51 -2.16
CA HIS A 376 -12.97 -18.33 -1.67
C HIS A 376 -13.17 -18.08 -0.18
N ARG A 377 -14.41 -17.86 0.25
CA ARG A 377 -14.77 -17.78 1.66
C ARG A 377 -16.13 -18.43 1.89
N LEU A 378 -16.17 -19.46 2.73
CA LEU A 378 -17.40 -20.10 3.23
C LEU A 378 -17.47 -19.89 4.74
N VAL A 379 -18.59 -19.35 5.21
CA VAL A 379 -18.92 -19.30 6.64
C VAL A 379 -20.24 -20.03 6.85
N PHE A 380 -20.24 -21.01 7.75
CA PHE A 380 -21.42 -21.79 8.11
C PHE A 380 -21.66 -21.70 9.60
N ASN A 381 -22.77 -21.07 9.98
CA ASN A 381 -23.21 -20.93 11.36
C ASN A 381 -24.46 -21.75 11.57
N TYR A 382 -24.49 -22.55 12.64
CA TYR A 382 -25.59 -23.45 12.93
C TYR A 382 -25.88 -23.52 14.42
N GLU A 383 -27.14 -23.75 14.75
CA GLU A 383 -27.60 -24.10 16.08
C GLU A 383 -28.64 -25.21 15.96
N TRP A 384 -28.37 -26.31 16.66
CA TRP A 384 -29.14 -27.53 16.61
C TRP A 384 -29.48 -27.99 18.01
N LEU A 385 -30.74 -27.83 18.39
CA LEU A 385 -31.32 -28.52 19.52
C LEU A 385 -31.36 -30.01 19.18
N LEU A 386 -30.53 -30.80 19.87
CA LEU A 386 -30.36 -32.20 19.55
C LEU A 386 -31.72 -32.94 19.69
N PRO A 387 -32.13 -33.75 18.69
CA PRO A 387 -33.41 -34.43 18.68
C PRO A 387 -33.35 -35.70 19.55
N VAL A 388 -32.95 -35.54 20.81
CA VAL A 388 -32.93 -36.62 21.79
C VAL A 388 -34.34 -36.85 22.34
N PRO A 389 -34.84 -38.11 22.36
CA PRO A 389 -36.13 -38.42 22.94
C PRO A 389 -36.19 -37.96 24.40
N ARG A 390 -37.26 -37.23 24.76
CA ARG A 390 -37.44 -36.80 26.14
C ARG A 390 -37.53 -38.01 27.05
N ARG A 391 -36.65 -38.06 28.04
CA ARG A 391 -36.71 -39.04 29.14
C ARG A 391 -37.18 -38.35 30.41
N GLU A 392 -37.81 -39.11 31.30
CA GLU A 392 -38.25 -38.65 32.61
C GLU A 392 -37.24 -39.04 33.71
N GLY A 393 -37.43 -38.48 34.91
CA GLY A 393 -36.58 -38.73 36.07
C GLY A 393 -35.14 -38.26 35.88
N TRP A 394 -34.20 -38.95 36.56
CA TRP A 394 -32.78 -38.61 36.53
C TRP A 394 -32.17 -38.75 35.11
N ARG A 395 -32.68 -39.68 34.30
CA ARG A 395 -32.26 -39.86 32.89
C ARG A 395 -32.64 -38.64 32.05
N GLY A 396 -33.80 -38.05 32.32
CA GLY A 396 -34.23 -36.79 31.70
C GLY A 396 -33.31 -35.62 32.01
N LYS A 397 -32.88 -35.49 33.26
CA LYS A 397 -31.93 -34.44 33.68
C LYS A 397 -30.59 -34.54 32.94
N LEU A 398 -30.12 -35.75 32.63
CA LEU A 398 -28.87 -35.97 31.90
C LEU A 398 -29.01 -35.83 30.37
N ILE A 399 -30.08 -36.37 29.79
CA ILE A 399 -30.19 -36.54 28.34
C ILE A 399 -30.91 -35.35 27.67
N ASN A 400 -31.79 -34.64 28.36
CA ASN A 400 -32.56 -33.56 27.74
C ASN A 400 -31.77 -32.23 27.70
N GLY A 401 -32.15 -31.33 26.79
CA GLY A 401 -31.72 -29.92 26.81
C GLY A 401 -30.35 -29.64 26.20
N TRP A 402 -29.81 -30.54 25.38
CA TRP A 402 -28.55 -30.32 24.67
C TRP A 402 -28.75 -29.52 23.38
N THR A 403 -27.97 -28.48 23.23
CA THR A 403 -27.88 -27.65 22.02
C THR A 403 -26.44 -27.66 21.53
N LEU A 404 -26.24 -28.03 20.27
CA LEU A 404 -24.98 -27.91 19.57
C LEU A 404 -25.02 -26.64 18.72
N SER A 405 -24.03 -25.77 18.84
CA SER A 405 -23.85 -24.65 17.95
C SER A 405 -22.41 -24.57 17.44
N GLY A 406 -22.20 -23.86 16.35
CA GLY A 406 -20.86 -23.67 15.84
C GLY A 406 -20.78 -22.70 14.67
N ILE A 407 -19.54 -22.31 14.39
CA ILE A 407 -19.14 -21.51 13.24
C ILE A 407 -18.01 -22.26 12.54
N THR A 408 -18.22 -22.61 11.29
CA THR A 408 -17.20 -23.21 10.43
C THR A 408 -16.78 -22.19 9.39
N THR A 409 -15.48 -21.92 9.30
CA THR A 409 -14.93 -20.97 8.32
C THR A 409 -13.90 -21.68 7.46
N PHE A 410 -14.11 -21.64 6.15
CA PHE A 410 -13.10 -22.00 5.15
C PHE A 410 -12.78 -20.77 4.32
N GLN A 411 -11.51 -20.43 4.19
CA GLN A 411 -11.07 -19.30 3.39
C GLN A 411 -9.76 -19.63 2.69
N SER A 412 -9.67 -19.31 1.40
CA SER A 412 -8.37 -19.28 0.72
C SER A 412 -7.45 -18.25 1.38
N GLY A 413 -6.14 -18.50 1.32
CA GLY A 413 -5.17 -17.50 1.75
C GLY A 413 -5.19 -16.26 0.86
N PHE A 414 -4.71 -15.16 1.42
CA PHE A 414 -4.53 -13.92 0.68
C PHE A 414 -3.29 -14.00 -0.23
N PRO A 415 -3.23 -13.21 -1.33
CA PRO A 415 -2.01 -13.04 -2.10
C PRO A 415 -0.86 -12.53 -1.24
N VAL A 416 0.35 -12.99 -1.55
CA VAL A 416 1.59 -12.58 -0.87
C VAL A 416 2.19 -11.43 -1.67
N ARG A 417 2.58 -10.33 -1.01
CA ARG A 417 3.39 -9.27 -1.62
C ARG A 417 4.78 -9.82 -1.86
N ILE A 418 5.30 -9.68 -3.08
CA ILE A 418 6.70 -9.98 -3.38
C ILE A 418 7.43 -8.65 -3.56
N THR A 419 8.55 -8.48 -2.86
CA THR A 419 9.32 -7.23 -2.87
C THR A 419 10.81 -7.48 -2.64
N SER A 420 11.62 -6.48 -2.95
CA SER A 420 13.01 -6.34 -2.53
C SER A 420 13.22 -4.92 -2.00
N ASN A 421 14.19 -4.79 -1.10
CA ASN A 421 14.71 -3.53 -0.58
C ASN A 421 16.22 -3.43 -0.85
N ASP A 422 16.73 -4.13 -1.87
CA ASP A 422 18.16 -4.09 -2.23
C ASP A 422 18.48 -2.93 -3.20
N ASP A 423 17.47 -2.23 -3.73
CA ASP A 423 17.59 -1.18 -4.75
C ASP A 423 18.45 -1.61 -5.96
N THR A 424 18.23 -2.84 -6.42
CA THR A 424 18.87 -3.34 -7.65
C THR A 424 18.44 -2.57 -8.89
N GLU A 425 17.28 -1.93 -8.87
CA GLU A 425 16.76 -1.09 -9.93
C GLU A 425 17.48 0.27 -10.04
N LEU A 426 18.19 0.71 -8.98
CA LEU A 426 18.86 2.02 -8.89
C LEU A 426 17.88 3.19 -9.05
N MET A 427 16.72 3.04 -8.44
CA MET A 427 15.60 3.98 -8.53
C MET A 427 14.97 4.20 -7.16
N ASN A 428 15.76 4.07 -6.09
CA ASN A 428 15.27 4.16 -4.73
C ASN A 428 14.44 5.43 -4.51
N SER A 429 13.37 5.31 -3.75
CA SER A 429 12.50 6.40 -3.34
C SER A 429 12.19 6.23 -1.86
N PHE A 430 11.88 7.32 -1.17
CA PHE A 430 11.63 7.30 0.27
C PHE A 430 10.44 6.41 0.71
N ASP A 431 9.50 6.08 -0.19
CA ASP A 431 8.23 5.43 0.17
C ASP A 431 8.39 4.12 0.95
N PHE A 432 7.37 3.76 1.74
CA PHE A 432 7.34 2.57 2.58
C PHE A 432 7.45 1.25 1.78
N GLU A 433 7.21 1.31 0.47
CA GLU A 433 7.34 0.20 -0.47
C GLU A 433 8.04 0.66 -1.76
N MET A 434 9.08 -0.06 -2.18
CA MET A 434 9.90 0.26 -3.36
C MET A 434 9.45 -0.56 -4.59
N PRO A 435 9.68 -0.08 -5.83
CA PRO A 435 9.41 -0.82 -7.06
C PRO A 435 10.56 -1.81 -7.35
N GLY A 436 10.87 -2.64 -6.35
CA GLY A 436 11.99 -3.58 -6.34
C GLY A 436 11.56 -5.02 -6.51
N GLU A 437 10.56 -5.33 -7.35
CA GLU A 437 10.17 -6.72 -7.54
C GLU A 437 11.35 -7.56 -8.08
N PRO A 438 11.58 -8.79 -7.56
CA PRO A 438 12.60 -9.70 -8.07
C PRO A 438 12.17 -10.32 -9.41
N ASP A 439 13.08 -11.04 -10.06
CA ASP A 439 12.75 -11.86 -11.22
C ASP A 439 12.13 -13.19 -10.81
N LEU A 440 11.00 -13.55 -11.44
CA LEU A 440 10.37 -14.86 -11.32
C LEU A 440 10.93 -15.78 -12.43
N ILE A 441 11.95 -16.56 -12.11
CA ILE A 441 12.67 -17.45 -13.03
C ILE A 441 12.03 -18.83 -13.19
N GLY A 442 10.97 -19.12 -12.43
CA GLY A 442 10.25 -20.38 -12.47
C GLY A 442 8.75 -20.23 -12.19
N LYS A 443 8.00 -21.33 -12.24
CA LYS A 443 6.58 -21.29 -11.88
C LYS A 443 6.43 -21.15 -10.37
N PHE A 444 5.68 -20.14 -9.92
CA PHE A 444 5.33 -19.99 -8.51
C PHE A 444 4.69 -21.27 -7.97
N ARG A 445 5.25 -21.80 -6.89
CA ARG A 445 4.85 -23.08 -6.29
C ARG A 445 4.59 -22.89 -4.80
N GLN A 446 3.34 -23.14 -4.40
CA GLN A 446 2.96 -23.21 -2.99
C GLN A 446 3.53 -24.48 -2.36
N LEU A 447 3.96 -24.35 -1.12
CA LEU A 447 4.46 -25.42 -0.26
C LEU A 447 3.59 -25.50 1.00
N ASN A 448 3.66 -26.64 1.71
CA ASN A 448 2.98 -26.80 2.97
C ASN A 448 3.86 -26.25 4.10
N PRO A 449 3.44 -25.22 4.86
CA PRO A 449 4.24 -24.64 5.95
C PRO A 449 4.52 -25.59 7.12
N ARG A 450 3.86 -26.77 7.16
CA ARG A 450 4.19 -27.86 8.11
C ARG A 450 5.42 -28.65 7.71
N GLY A 451 5.90 -28.45 6.48
CA GLY A 451 7.10 -29.09 5.95
C GLY A 451 8.41 -28.47 6.48
N PRO A 452 9.56 -28.98 6.01
CA PRO A 452 10.86 -28.47 6.40
C PRO A 452 11.00 -26.97 6.09
N GLY A 453 11.58 -26.22 7.04
CA GLY A 453 11.85 -24.80 6.88
C GLY A 453 10.62 -23.88 6.92
N HIS A 454 9.42 -24.41 7.18
CA HIS A 454 8.18 -23.63 7.32
C HIS A 454 7.82 -22.77 6.10
N LEU A 455 8.21 -23.22 4.91
CA LEU A 455 7.96 -22.50 3.66
C LEU A 455 6.51 -22.65 3.21
N ALA A 456 5.88 -21.52 2.87
CA ALA A 456 4.56 -21.47 2.21
C ALA A 456 4.66 -21.43 0.68
N PHE A 457 5.80 -21.02 0.15
CA PHE A 457 6.12 -21.11 -1.28
C PHE A 457 7.60 -21.38 -1.47
N ASP A 458 7.97 -21.80 -2.68
CA ASP A 458 9.35 -22.09 -3.06
C ASP A 458 10.12 -20.81 -3.37
N PRO A 459 11.11 -20.38 -2.56
CA PRO A 459 11.87 -19.16 -2.83
C PRO A 459 12.87 -19.32 -3.99
N SER A 460 13.23 -20.56 -4.37
CA SER A 460 14.23 -20.81 -5.42
C SER A 460 13.78 -20.44 -6.83
N VAL A 461 12.51 -20.10 -7.01
CA VAL A 461 11.97 -19.60 -8.29
C VAL A 461 12.14 -18.10 -8.45
N PHE A 462 12.77 -17.42 -7.49
CA PHE A 462 13.09 -16.00 -7.55
C PHE A 462 14.59 -15.77 -7.67
N ALA A 463 14.97 -14.73 -8.39
CA ALA A 463 16.34 -14.27 -8.51
C ALA A 463 16.41 -12.74 -8.41
N SER A 464 17.56 -12.23 -7.99
CA SER A 464 17.85 -10.80 -8.07
C SER A 464 17.92 -10.39 -9.55
N PRO A 465 17.24 -9.30 -9.96
CA PRO A 465 17.27 -8.83 -11.34
C PRO A 465 18.65 -8.27 -11.69
N ALA A 466 18.88 -7.98 -12.97
CA ALA A 466 20.09 -7.29 -13.39
C ALA A 466 20.13 -5.88 -12.78
N LEU A 467 21.32 -5.42 -12.39
CA LEU A 467 21.50 -4.08 -11.85
C LEU A 467 20.99 -3.02 -12.86
N GLY A 468 20.21 -2.07 -12.37
CA GLY A 468 19.53 -1.04 -13.15
C GLY A 468 18.23 -1.50 -13.84
N THR A 469 17.66 -2.64 -13.44
CA THR A 469 16.40 -3.15 -14.00
C THR A 469 15.39 -3.50 -12.91
N ILE A 470 14.11 -3.22 -13.18
CA ILE A 470 12.99 -3.69 -12.36
C ILE A 470 12.69 -5.14 -12.76
N GLY A 471 12.56 -6.04 -11.79
CA GLY A 471 12.31 -7.45 -12.05
C GLY A 471 10.92 -7.75 -12.63
N ASN A 472 10.77 -8.96 -13.14
CA ASN A 472 9.57 -9.37 -13.88
C ASN A 472 8.44 -9.99 -13.03
N SER A 473 8.66 -10.20 -11.74
CA SER A 473 7.62 -10.76 -10.87
C SER A 473 6.42 -9.82 -10.79
N ALA A 474 5.22 -10.40 -10.71
CA ALA A 474 4.07 -9.61 -10.31
C ALA A 474 4.26 -9.14 -8.86
N ARG A 475 3.84 -7.90 -8.57
CA ARG A 475 3.79 -7.29 -7.23
C ARG A 475 3.21 -8.24 -6.18
N THR A 476 2.17 -8.99 -6.53
CA THR A 476 1.56 -9.98 -5.63
C THR A 476 1.37 -11.33 -6.33
N LEU A 477 1.67 -12.41 -5.61
CA LEU A 477 1.50 -13.78 -6.08
C LEU A 477 0.58 -14.57 -5.16
N CYS A 478 -0.37 -15.28 -5.75
CA CYS A 478 -1.36 -16.03 -5.00
C CYS A 478 -0.91 -17.48 -4.81
N CYS A 479 -1.01 -18.06 -3.61
CA CYS A 479 -1.54 -17.47 -2.38
C CYS A 479 -0.75 -17.94 -1.15
N GLY A 480 -0.84 -17.19 -0.06
CA GLY A 480 -0.41 -17.64 1.26
C GLY A 480 -1.33 -18.73 1.83
N PRO A 481 -1.08 -19.17 3.08
CA PRO A 481 -1.92 -20.14 3.78
C PRO A 481 -3.36 -19.63 4.01
N GLY A 482 -4.33 -20.55 3.92
CA GLY A 482 -5.74 -20.27 4.16
C GLY A 482 -6.19 -20.50 5.61
N ILE A 483 -7.50 -20.39 5.82
CA ILE A 483 -8.18 -20.68 7.09
C ILE A 483 -9.07 -21.90 6.87
N ASP A 484 -8.88 -22.92 7.70
CA ASP A 484 -9.78 -24.06 7.84
C ASP A 484 -10.08 -24.22 9.34
N ASN A 485 -11.20 -23.65 9.79
CA ASN A 485 -11.50 -23.51 11.21
C ASN A 485 -12.90 -24.03 11.58
N PHE A 486 -12.97 -24.67 12.76
CA PHE A 486 -14.20 -25.16 13.35
C PHE A 486 -14.29 -24.67 14.80
N ASP A 487 -15.19 -23.74 15.06
CA ASP A 487 -15.53 -23.32 16.42
C ASP A 487 -16.85 -23.98 16.80
N VAL A 488 -16.86 -24.71 17.91
CA VAL A 488 -17.99 -25.56 18.32
C VAL A 488 -18.33 -25.29 19.77
N SER A 489 -19.62 -25.08 20.05
CA SER A 489 -20.14 -24.89 21.40
C SER A 489 -21.19 -25.95 21.69
N LEU A 490 -21.08 -26.60 22.84
CA LEU A 490 -22.09 -27.51 23.36
C LEU A 490 -22.69 -26.89 24.63
N MET A 491 -24.00 -26.70 24.60
CA MET A 491 -24.77 -26.12 25.69
C MET A 491 -25.75 -27.15 26.24
N LYS A 492 -25.92 -27.17 27.56
CA LYS A 492 -26.92 -27.97 28.25
C LYS A 492 -27.72 -27.11 29.20
N ASP A 493 -29.02 -27.04 28.96
CA ASP A 493 -29.99 -26.48 29.91
C ASP A 493 -30.61 -27.58 30.76
N SER A 494 -30.43 -27.50 32.07
CA SER A 494 -30.98 -28.46 33.05
C SER A 494 -31.89 -27.74 34.04
N ALA A 495 -33.17 -28.11 34.08
CA ALA A 495 -34.09 -27.63 35.11
C ALA A 495 -33.68 -28.21 36.48
N LEU A 496 -33.39 -27.34 37.45
CA LEU A 496 -33.13 -27.72 38.84
C LEU A 496 -34.44 -27.75 39.63
N THR A 497 -35.28 -26.73 39.44
CA THR A 497 -36.62 -26.58 40.00
C THR A 497 -37.57 -26.05 38.90
N GLU A 498 -38.82 -25.76 39.25
CA GLU A 498 -39.78 -25.15 38.32
C GLU A 498 -39.43 -23.72 37.93
N ARG A 499 -38.62 -23.02 38.74
CA ARG A 499 -38.21 -21.63 38.50
C ARG A 499 -36.74 -21.50 38.13
N THR A 500 -35.91 -22.46 38.55
CA THR A 500 -34.45 -22.36 38.41
C THR A 500 -33.92 -23.33 37.35
N ARG A 501 -33.14 -22.81 36.39
CA ARG A 501 -32.38 -23.62 35.42
C ARG A 501 -30.87 -23.37 35.55
N LEU A 502 -30.11 -24.45 35.41
CA LEU A 502 -28.67 -24.44 35.31
C LEU A 502 -28.27 -24.63 33.84
N GLN A 503 -27.53 -23.67 33.30
CA GLN A 503 -26.98 -23.73 31.97
C GLN A 503 -25.47 -23.99 32.06
N PHE A 504 -25.04 -25.09 31.45
CA PHE A 504 -23.63 -25.42 31.28
C PHE A 504 -23.24 -25.23 29.81
N ARG A 505 -22.14 -24.55 29.54
CA ARG A 505 -21.62 -24.32 28.19
C ARG A 505 -20.15 -24.71 28.12
N VAL A 506 -19.80 -25.43 27.08
CA VAL A 506 -18.42 -25.74 26.69
C VAL A 506 -18.20 -25.21 25.29
N GLU A 507 -17.18 -24.39 25.11
CA GLU A 507 -16.81 -23.78 23.83
C GLU A 507 -15.42 -24.25 23.45
N PHE A 508 -15.28 -24.73 22.22
CA PHE A 508 -14.03 -25.13 21.61
C PHE A 508 -13.75 -24.18 20.45
N PHE A 509 -12.77 -23.30 20.62
CA PHE A 509 -12.21 -22.52 19.50
C PHE A 509 -11.14 -23.38 18.83
N ASN A 510 -11.14 -23.45 17.50
CA ASN A 510 -10.30 -24.38 16.75
C ASN A 510 -10.43 -25.83 17.27
N ALA A 511 -11.66 -26.36 17.30
CA ALA A 511 -12.01 -27.63 17.93
C ALA A 511 -11.18 -28.84 17.44
N VAL A 512 -10.77 -28.82 16.17
CA VAL A 512 -9.93 -29.85 15.53
C VAL A 512 -8.43 -29.65 15.78
N ASN A 513 -8.02 -28.55 16.41
CA ASN A 513 -6.64 -28.14 16.64
C ASN A 513 -5.82 -28.11 15.34
N HIS A 514 -6.42 -27.60 14.26
CA HIS A 514 -5.75 -27.46 12.97
C HIS A 514 -4.84 -26.23 13.01
N ALA A 515 -3.55 -26.41 12.75
CA ALA A 515 -2.60 -25.30 12.70
C ALA A 515 -2.93 -24.39 11.50
N GLN A 516 -3.23 -23.12 11.77
CA GLN A 516 -3.54 -22.10 10.78
C GLN A 516 -2.43 -21.06 10.78
N PHE A 517 -1.83 -20.85 9.62
CA PHE A 517 -0.63 -20.05 9.47
C PHE A 517 -0.96 -18.62 9.04
N MET A 518 -0.17 -17.67 9.51
CA MET A 518 -0.22 -16.29 9.01
C MET A 518 0.45 -16.19 7.63
N SER A 519 0.36 -15.02 7.00
CA SER A 519 1.02 -14.78 5.72
C SER A 519 2.54 -15.06 5.82
N PRO A 520 3.14 -15.65 4.79
CA PRO A 520 4.58 -15.84 4.75
C PRO A 520 5.30 -14.52 4.49
N ASP A 521 6.60 -14.52 4.76
CA ASP A 521 7.50 -13.46 4.35
C ASP A 521 7.61 -13.42 2.82
N GLY A 522 7.47 -12.24 2.25
CA GLY A 522 7.52 -11.99 0.82
C GLY A 522 8.65 -11.04 0.41
N ASN A 523 9.52 -10.66 1.35
CA ASN A 523 10.66 -9.81 1.08
C ASN A 523 11.91 -10.64 0.78
N THR A 524 12.47 -10.49 -0.42
CA THR A 524 13.67 -11.22 -0.84
C THR A 524 14.92 -10.83 -0.05
N THR A 525 14.96 -9.64 0.54
CA THR A 525 16.12 -9.15 1.32
C THR A 525 16.19 -9.70 2.73
N ASP A 526 15.12 -10.35 3.22
CA ASP A 526 15.08 -10.99 4.54
C ASP A 526 15.80 -12.36 4.54
N GLY A 527 16.45 -12.70 3.41
CA GLY A 527 17.36 -13.83 3.27
C GLY A 527 16.68 -15.16 3.56
N GLY A 528 17.11 -15.82 4.63
CA GLY A 528 16.60 -17.13 5.01
C GLY A 528 15.10 -17.16 5.34
N ASP A 529 14.50 -16.01 5.62
CA ASP A 529 13.08 -15.89 5.95
C ASP A 529 12.16 -15.81 4.74
N PHE A 530 12.67 -15.43 3.56
CA PHE A 530 11.86 -15.30 2.36
C PHE A 530 11.09 -16.61 2.05
N GLY A 531 9.76 -16.49 1.96
CA GLY A 531 8.82 -17.59 1.77
C GLY A 531 8.41 -18.35 3.01
N ARG A 532 8.95 -18.02 4.19
CA ARG A 532 8.64 -18.72 5.46
C ARG A 532 7.46 -18.09 6.18
N VAL A 533 6.71 -18.93 6.88
CA VAL A 533 5.74 -18.49 7.87
C VAL A 533 6.41 -18.41 9.24
N LYS A 534 6.32 -17.23 9.88
CA LYS A 534 6.88 -17.00 11.22
C LYS A 534 5.87 -17.20 12.36
N GLN A 535 4.57 -17.20 12.05
CA GLN A 535 3.51 -17.22 13.05
C GLN A 535 2.32 -18.10 12.65
N ALA A 536 1.69 -18.71 13.64
CA ALA A 536 0.41 -19.39 13.52
C ALA A 536 -0.62 -18.72 14.43
N ARG A 537 -1.90 -18.86 14.09
CA ARG A 537 -3.03 -18.48 14.93
C ARG A 537 -3.12 -19.40 16.15
N ASP A 538 -3.95 -18.99 17.11
CA ASP A 538 -4.13 -19.72 18.35
C ASP A 538 -4.48 -21.20 18.13
N SER A 539 -3.86 -22.02 18.98
CA SER A 539 -4.20 -23.43 19.07
C SER A 539 -5.62 -23.61 19.62
N ARG A 540 -6.07 -24.85 19.76
CA ARG A 540 -7.37 -25.12 20.36
C ARG A 540 -7.48 -24.49 21.76
N GLU A 541 -8.50 -23.66 21.95
CA GLU A 541 -8.87 -23.10 23.25
C GLU A 541 -10.20 -23.68 23.72
N VAL A 542 -10.30 -23.99 25.01
CA VAL A 542 -11.51 -24.53 25.62
C VAL A 542 -11.98 -23.61 26.73
N GLN A 543 -13.21 -23.12 26.60
CA GLN A 543 -13.86 -22.29 27.61
C GLN A 543 -15.04 -23.04 28.23
N LEU A 544 -15.17 -22.92 29.55
CA LEU A 544 -16.24 -23.52 30.34
C LEU A 544 -17.01 -22.41 31.04
N ALA A 545 -18.33 -22.43 30.93
CA ALA A 545 -19.19 -21.48 31.61
C ALA A 545 -20.35 -22.21 32.31
N LEU A 546 -20.69 -21.70 33.49
CA LEU A 546 -21.84 -22.14 34.26
C LEU A 546 -22.70 -20.93 34.62
N LYS A 547 -23.98 -20.97 34.28
CA LYS A 547 -24.93 -19.89 34.53
C LYS A 547 -26.17 -20.42 35.24
N LEU A 548 -26.50 -19.83 36.38
CA LEU A 548 -27.74 -20.10 37.11
C LEU A 548 -28.78 -19.03 36.74
N ILE A 549 -29.98 -19.46 36.37
CA ILE A 549 -31.06 -18.57 35.90
C ILE A 549 -32.28 -18.83 36.80
N PHE A 550 -32.86 -17.77 37.34
CA PHE A 550 -33.94 -17.77 38.34
C PHE A 550 -35.29 -17.34 37.77
#